data_AF-A0A0P7YIK1-F1
#
_entry.id   AF-A0A0P7YIK1-F1
#
_cell.length_a   1.000
_cell.length_b   1.000
_cell.length_c   1.000
_cell.angle_alpha   90.00
_cell.angle_beta   90.00
_cell.angle_gamma   90.00
#
_symmetry.space_group_name_H-M   'P 1'
#
loop_
_entity.id
_entity.type
_entity.pdbx_description
1 polymer ?
#
loop_
_entity_poly.entity_id
_entity_poly.type
_entity_poly.pdbx_seq_one_letter_code
_entity_poly.pdbx_strand_id
1 'polypeptide(L)'
;MTGAELLAELQRPWRHGEHVDARGIVLEAPLILDGLELRGFDLSGARLNGGISARGTRFRGLAWLRRATVRGPCDLRGATFRTDLRADGLVAGDVCLDGAVVQGVLSLARARLATLSMRDALMMANVTLEGARIDGPVDMSGTEILGGFWTAGAGIAALNHAEAEISGRLRLPA
;
A
#
# COMPACT_ATOMS: atom_id res chain seq x y z
N MET A 1 2.92 -7.85 -21.17
CA MET A 1 3.37 -6.54 -20.68
C MET A 1 4.67 -6.74 -19.92
N THR A 2 5.73 -6.04 -20.31
CA THR A 2 7.01 -5.96 -19.57
C THR A 2 6.97 -4.84 -18.53
N GLY A 3 7.98 -4.76 -17.66
CA GLY A 3 8.08 -3.65 -16.70
C GLY A 3 8.22 -2.28 -17.37
N ALA A 4 8.97 -2.20 -18.47
CA ALA A 4 9.13 -0.97 -19.24
C ALA A 4 7.82 -0.54 -19.94
N GLU A 5 7.07 -1.50 -20.50
CA GLU A 5 5.76 -1.24 -21.09
C GLU A 5 4.75 -0.77 -20.04
N LEU A 6 4.74 -1.39 -18.86
CA LEU A 6 3.91 -0.96 -17.74
C LEU A 6 4.24 0.48 -17.33
N LEU A 7 5.52 0.79 -17.14
CA LEU A 7 5.98 2.14 -16.78
C LEU A 7 5.59 3.17 -17.84
N ALA A 8 5.70 2.83 -19.13
CA ALA A 8 5.28 3.70 -20.22
C ALA A 8 3.76 3.97 -20.16
N GLU A 9 2.94 2.95 -19.96
CA GLU A 9 1.48 3.11 -19.83
C GLU A 9 1.10 3.94 -18.59
N LEU A 10 1.77 3.75 -17.46
CA LEU A 10 1.50 4.48 -16.21
C LEU A 10 1.79 5.98 -16.30
N GLN A 11 2.75 6.39 -17.13
CA GLN A 11 3.11 7.80 -17.34
C GLN A 11 2.18 8.54 -18.31
N ARG A 12 1.26 7.83 -18.98
CA ARG A 12 0.29 8.48 -19.87
C ARG A 12 -0.66 9.35 -19.04
N PRO A 13 -1.16 10.47 -19.60
CA PRO A 13 -2.06 11.38 -18.89
C PRO A 13 -3.25 10.64 -18.26
N TRP A 14 -3.49 10.90 -16.99
CA TRP A 14 -4.63 10.31 -16.28
C TRP A 14 -5.95 10.88 -16.80
N ARG A 15 -6.94 10.00 -16.94
CA ARG A 15 -8.33 10.31 -17.24
C ARG A 15 -9.21 9.66 -16.18
N HIS A 16 -10.25 10.36 -15.75
CA HIS A 16 -11.13 9.89 -14.69
C HIS A 16 -11.73 8.52 -15.04
N GLY A 17 -11.69 7.58 -14.10
CA GLY A 17 -12.18 6.19 -14.27
C GLY A 17 -11.21 5.26 -14.99
N GLU A 18 -10.16 5.76 -15.65
CA GLU A 18 -9.19 4.91 -16.34
C GLU A 18 -8.06 4.44 -15.42
N HIS A 19 -7.60 3.21 -15.66
CA HIS A 19 -6.44 2.61 -15.02
C HIS A 19 -5.72 1.68 -16.01
N VAL A 20 -4.45 1.39 -15.74
CA VAL A 20 -3.70 0.36 -16.45
C VAL A 20 -4.08 -0.99 -15.84
N ASP A 21 -4.70 -1.88 -16.62
CA ASP A 21 -4.94 -3.27 -16.22
C ASP A 21 -3.67 -4.08 -16.48
N ALA A 22 -3.01 -4.49 -15.41
CA ALA A 22 -1.81 -5.34 -15.43
C ALA A 22 -1.95 -6.47 -14.41
N ARG A 23 -3.18 -6.97 -14.22
CA ARG A 23 -3.46 -8.07 -13.30
C ARG A 23 -2.66 -9.31 -13.65
N GLY A 24 -2.12 -9.98 -12.63
CA GLY A 24 -1.36 -11.21 -12.80
C GLY A 24 0.01 -11.05 -13.48
N ILE A 25 0.46 -9.83 -13.80
CA ILE A 25 1.77 -9.59 -14.42
C ILE A 25 2.89 -10.17 -13.55
N VAL A 26 3.93 -10.71 -14.19
CA VAL A 26 5.14 -11.20 -13.52
C VAL A 26 6.31 -10.32 -13.95
N LEU A 27 6.95 -9.67 -12.98
CA LEU A 27 8.13 -8.83 -13.20
C LEU A 27 9.31 -9.38 -12.42
N GLU A 28 10.33 -9.83 -13.14
CA GLU A 28 11.59 -10.30 -12.54
C GLU A 28 12.46 -9.11 -12.08
N ALA A 29 12.50 -8.05 -12.87
CA ALA A 29 13.19 -6.82 -12.51
C ALA A 29 12.35 -5.95 -11.56
N PRO A 30 12.99 -5.13 -10.71
CA PRO A 30 12.28 -4.16 -9.87
C PRO A 30 11.42 -3.19 -10.68
N LEU A 31 10.20 -2.91 -10.21
CA LEU A 31 9.35 -1.85 -10.74
C LEU A 31 9.67 -0.54 -10.01
N ILE A 32 10.39 0.36 -10.66
CA ILE A 32 10.81 1.65 -10.08
C ILE A 32 9.92 2.78 -10.62
N LEU A 33 9.21 3.45 -9.72
CA LEU A 33 8.20 4.48 -9.98
C LEU A 33 8.52 5.82 -9.27
N ASP A 34 9.69 5.90 -8.63
CA ASP A 34 10.07 6.96 -7.69
C ASP A 34 9.91 8.38 -8.27
N GLY A 35 9.29 9.27 -7.49
CA GLY A 35 9.12 10.69 -7.80
C GLY A 35 8.19 10.99 -8.97
N LEU A 36 7.60 9.98 -9.59
CA LEU A 36 6.73 10.15 -10.75
C LEU A 36 5.31 10.57 -10.37
N GLU A 37 4.60 11.13 -11.33
CA GLU A 37 3.16 11.30 -11.28
C GLU A 37 2.51 10.32 -12.26
N LEU A 38 1.72 9.39 -11.73
CA LEU A 38 1.23 8.24 -12.48
C LEU A 38 -0.30 8.16 -12.43
N ARG A 39 -0.88 7.60 -13.50
CA ARG A 39 -2.29 7.24 -13.55
C ARG A 39 -2.59 6.03 -12.65
N GLY A 40 -3.86 5.63 -12.57
CA GLY A 40 -4.25 4.45 -11.81
C GLY A 40 -3.77 3.13 -12.44
N PHE A 41 -3.66 2.08 -11.63
CA PHE A 41 -3.22 0.75 -12.00
C PHE A 41 -3.97 -0.33 -11.22
N ASP A 42 -4.23 -1.46 -11.89
CA ASP A 42 -4.62 -2.71 -11.23
C ASP A 42 -3.53 -3.76 -11.43
N LEU A 43 -2.78 -4.02 -10.36
CA LEU A 43 -1.76 -5.07 -10.26
C LEU A 43 -2.26 -6.23 -9.39
N SER A 44 -3.57 -6.45 -9.32
CA SER A 44 -4.12 -7.57 -8.56
C SER A 44 -3.58 -8.91 -9.06
N GLY A 45 -3.10 -9.75 -8.15
CA GLY A 45 -2.49 -11.05 -8.46
C GLY A 45 -1.10 -10.96 -9.11
N ALA A 46 -0.50 -9.78 -9.25
CA ALA A 46 0.83 -9.62 -9.82
C ALA A 46 1.92 -10.32 -8.97
N ARG A 47 3.01 -10.75 -9.60
CA ARG A 47 4.22 -11.24 -8.95
C ARG A 47 5.37 -10.28 -9.26
N LEU A 48 5.74 -9.47 -8.28
CA LEU A 48 6.83 -8.50 -8.37
C LEU A 48 8.06 -9.11 -7.70
N ASN A 49 8.78 -9.96 -8.44
CA ASN A 49 9.91 -10.71 -7.90
C ASN A 49 11.07 -9.77 -7.55
N GLY A 50 11.31 -8.75 -8.37
CA GLY A 50 12.30 -7.70 -8.09
C GLY A 50 11.84 -6.64 -7.09
N GLY A 51 10.58 -6.68 -6.65
CA GLY A 51 9.99 -5.66 -5.78
C GLY A 51 9.40 -4.46 -6.51
N ILE A 52 8.93 -3.49 -5.73
CA ILE A 52 8.37 -2.22 -6.18
C ILE A 52 8.93 -1.08 -5.31
N SER A 53 9.37 -0.01 -5.97
CA SER A 53 9.69 1.27 -5.34
C SER A 53 8.80 2.35 -5.96
N ALA A 54 8.06 3.07 -5.13
CA ALA A 54 7.23 4.20 -5.53
C ALA A 54 7.42 5.37 -4.57
N ARG A 55 8.68 5.65 -4.23
CA ARG A 55 9.04 6.67 -3.25
C ARG A 55 8.65 8.05 -3.76
N GLY A 56 7.87 8.80 -2.99
CA GLY A 56 7.40 10.13 -3.39
C GLY A 56 6.50 10.14 -4.63
N THR A 57 6.03 8.99 -5.09
CA THR A 57 5.20 8.87 -6.30
C THR A 57 3.79 9.39 -6.02
N ARG A 58 3.19 10.08 -6.98
CA ARG A 58 1.80 10.56 -6.92
C ARG A 58 0.91 9.72 -7.82
N PHE A 59 0.05 8.89 -7.24
CA PHE A 59 -0.95 8.11 -7.96
C PHE A 59 -2.26 8.88 -8.05
N ARG A 60 -2.64 9.24 -9.28
CA ARG A 60 -3.83 10.07 -9.57
C ARG A 60 -5.14 9.29 -9.54
N GLY A 61 -5.09 7.97 -9.73
CA GLY A 61 -6.25 7.10 -9.82
C GLY A 61 -6.13 5.86 -8.94
N LEU A 62 -6.93 4.85 -9.28
CA LEU A 62 -7.00 3.53 -8.64
C LEU A 62 -5.60 2.94 -8.39
N ALA A 63 -5.31 2.43 -7.20
CA ALA A 63 -4.03 1.80 -6.87
C ALA A 63 -4.26 0.43 -6.19
N TRP A 64 -4.30 -0.64 -6.98
CA TRP A 64 -4.64 -1.98 -6.49
C TRP A 64 -3.46 -2.94 -6.59
N LEU A 65 -3.18 -3.62 -5.48
CA LEU A 65 -2.20 -4.68 -5.29
C LEU A 65 -2.85 -5.92 -4.65
N ARG A 66 -4.15 -6.13 -4.87
CA ARG A 66 -4.92 -7.18 -4.19
C ARG A 66 -4.36 -8.54 -4.57
N ARG A 67 -4.02 -9.37 -3.58
CA ARG A 67 -3.42 -10.70 -3.77
C ARG A 67 -2.12 -10.69 -4.59
N ALA A 68 -1.46 -9.54 -4.72
CA ALA A 68 -0.14 -9.48 -5.31
C ALA A 68 0.88 -10.17 -4.39
N THR A 69 1.97 -10.65 -4.96
CA THR A 69 3.14 -11.15 -4.23
C THR A 69 4.34 -10.29 -4.58
N VAL A 70 4.94 -9.64 -3.60
CA VAL A 70 6.16 -8.84 -3.74
C VAL A 70 7.27 -9.58 -3.01
N ARG A 71 8.27 -10.10 -3.76
CA ARG A 71 9.39 -10.83 -3.15
C ARG A 71 10.57 -9.92 -2.83
N GLY A 72 10.78 -8.89 -3.65
CA GLY A 72 11.73 -7.82 -3.38
C GLY A 72 11.15 -6.77 -2.42
N PRO A 73 11.81 -5.61 -2.31
CA PRO A 73 11.34 -4.51 -1.47
C PRO A 73 9.94 -4.02 -1.87
N CYS A 74 9.13 -3.60 -0.90
CA CYS A 74 7.88 -2.87 -1.12
C CYS A 74 8.00 -1.49 -0.47
N ASP A 75 8.58 -0.54 -1.20
CA ASP A 75 8.90 0.80 -0.70
C ASP A 75 7.97 1.85 -1.31
N LEU A 76 7.02 2.33 -0.52
CA LEU A 76 6.00 3.31 -0.88
C LEU A 76 6.16 4.60 -0.06
N ARG A 77 7.36 4.86 0.47
CA ARG A 77 7.64 6.03 1.34
C ARG A 77 7.31 7.34 0.66
N GLY A 78 6.58 8.22 1.33
CA GLY A 78 6.19 9.53 0.81
C GLY A 78 5.24 9.47 -0.39
N ALA A 79 4.75 8.28 -0.77
CA ALA A 79 3.81 8.16 -1.89
C ALA A 79 2.48 8.82 -1.55
N THR A 80 1.85 9.46 -2.53
CA THR A 80 0.50 10.05 -2.40
C THR A 80 -0.48 9.28 -3.26
N PHE A 81 -1.53 8.73 -2.65
CA PHE A 81 -2.64 8.07 -3.31
C PHE A 81 -3.87 8.97 -3.25
N ARG A 82 -4.34 9.47 -4.41
CA ARG A 82 -5.54 10.33 -4.47
C ARG A 82 -6.84 9.60 -4.19
N THR A 83 -6.81 8.28 -4.22
CA THR A 83 -7.95 7.40 -3.97
C THR A 83 -7.51 6.31 -2.99
N ASP A 84 -8.19 5.18 -2.99
CA ASP A 84 -7.85 4.02 -2.17
C ASP A 84 -6.53 3.36 -2.61
N LEU A 85 -5.75 2.92 -1.62
CA LEU A 85 -4.72 1.90 -1.80
C LEU A 85 -5.29 0.55 -1.33
N ARG A 86 -5.60 -0.34 -2.27
CA ARG A 86 -6.17 -1.67 -1.96
C ARG A 86 -5.13 -2.76 -2.16
N ALA A 87 -4.61 -3.29 -1.07
CA ALA A 87 -3.63 -4.36 -0.99
C ALA A 87 -4.18 -5.57 -0.23
N ASP A 88 -5.47 -5.86 -0.36
CA ASP A 88 -6.12 -7.00 0.29
C ASP A 88 -5.42 -8.32 -0.09
N GLY A 89 -4.99 -9.11 0.89
CA GLY A 89 -4.29 -10.37 0.64
C GLY A 89 -2.90 -10.23 0.02
N LEU A 90 -2.30 -9.04 0.03
CA LEU A 90 -0.91 -8.83 -0.37
C LEU A 90 0.01 -9.76 0.42
N VAL A 91 0.96 -10.39 -0.27
CA VAL A 91 2.07 -11.13 0.34
C VAL A 91 3.35 -10.36 0.06
N ALA A 92 4.03 -9.91 1.11
CA ALA A 92 5.30 -9.20 0.97
C ALA A 92 6.21 -9.45 2.18
N GLY A 93 7.50 -9.12 2.05
CA GLY A 93 8.37 -8.95 3.21
C GLY A 93 8.00 -7.68 3.96
N ASP A 94 8.93 -6.74 4.00
CA ASP A 94 8.70 -5.43 4.62
C ASP A 94 7.91 -4.52 3.67
N VAL A 95 6.87 -3.87 4.21
CA VAL A 95 6.11 -2.83 3.52
C VAL A 95 6.34 -1.51 4.23
N CYS A 96 6.85 -0.51 3.49
CA CYS A 96 7.14 0.80 4.03
C CYS A 96 6.27 1.87 3.37
N LEU A 97 5.43 2.51 4.17
CA LEU A 97 4.49 3.60 3.83
C LEU A 97 4.82 4.87 4.64
N ASP A 98 6.04 5.00 5.16
CA ASP A 98 6.40 6.15 5.99
C ASP A 98 6.21 7.47 5.22
N GLY A 99 5.55 8.45 5.84
CA GLY A 99 5.21 9.73 5.24
C GLY A 99 4.23 9.63 4.06
N ALA A 100 3.63 8.46 3.79
CA ALA A 100 2.66 8.32 2.71
C ALA A 100 1.36 9.07 3.04
N VAL A 101 0.67 9.52 2.00
CA VAL A 101 -0.65 10.15 2.12
C VAL A 101 -1.66 9.32 1.33
N VAL A 102 -2.66 8.78 2.00
CA VAL A 102 -3.78 8.06 1.35
C VAL A 102 -5.06 8.86 1.56
N GLN A 103 -5.58 9.42 0.47
CA GLN A 103 -6.80 10.23 0.51
C GLN A 103 -8.06 9.37 0.64
N GLY A 104 -8.00 8.12 0.17
CA GLY A 104 -9.05 7.11 0.33
C GLY A 104 -8.73 6.10 1.43
N VAL A 105 -9.31 4.91 1.30
CA VAL A 105 -9.09 3.79 2.24
C VAL A 105 -7.74 3.13 1.97
N LEU A 106 -6.96 2.90 3.02
CA LEU A 106 -5.86 1.93 3.02
C LEU A 106 -6.38 0.57 3.46
N SER A 107 -6.35 -0.40 2.55
CA SER A 107 -6.80 -1.77 2.86
C SER A 107 -5.66 -2.76 2.72
N LEU A 108 -5.26 -3.37 3.83
CA LEU A 108 -4.34 -4.51 3.91
C LEU A 108 -5.06 -5.74 4.51
N ALA A 109 -6.39 -5.82 4.34
CA ALA A 109 -7.19 -6.90 4.89
C ALA A 109 -6.67 -8.26 4.40
N ARG A 110 -6.43 -9.18 5.33
CA ARG A 110 -5.86 -10.52 5.08
C ARG A 110 -4.48 -10.53 4.42
N ALA A 111 -3.74 -9.41 4.43
CA ALA A 111 -2.35 -9.39 3.97
C ALA A 111 -1.46 -10.27 4.85
N ARG A 112 -0.36 -10.75 4.28
CA ARG A 112 0.70 -11.52 4.96
C ARG A 112 2.03 -10.79 4.76
N LEU A 113 2.50 -10.12 5.80
CA LEU A 113 3.66 -9.24 5.75
C LEU A 113 4.71 -9.68 6.78
N ALA A 114 5.99 -9.43 6.51
CA ALA A 114 7.00 -9.53 7.54
C ALA A 114 6.89 -8.35 8.52
N THR A 115 6.92 -7.11 8.01
CA THR A 115 6.71 -5.90 8.81
C THR A 115 5.88 -4.87 8.04
N LEU A 116 5.29 -3.93 8.78
CA LEU A 116 4.59 -2.78 8.21
C LEU A 116 5.04 -1.50 8.93
N SER A 117 5.52 -0.54 8.17
CA SER A 117 5.87 0.79 8.67
C SER A 117 4.99 1.82 7.97
N MET A 118 4.36 2.69 8.73
CA MET A 118 3.53 3.81 8.26
C MET A 118 3.77 5.06 9.11
N ARG A 119 5.01 5.24 9.59
CA ARG A 119 5.39 6.38 10.45
C ARG A 119 5.10 7.69 9.76
N ASP A 120 4.61 8.67 10.51
CA ASP A 120 4.32 10.04 10.03
C ASP A 120 3.42 10.08 8.77
N ALA A 121 2.64 9.02 8.54
CA ALA A 121 1.75 8.91 7.39
C ALA A 121 0.39 9.53 7.69
N LEU A 122 -0.28 10.03 6.66
CA LEU A 122 -1.62 10.61 6.74
C LEU A 122 -2.64 9.74 6.01
N MET A 123 -3.60 9.20 6.77
CA MET A 123 -4.68 8.37 6.29
C MET A 123 -5.99 9.15 6.43
N MET A 124 -6.47 9.72 5.32
CA MET A 124 -7.64 10.60 5.35
C MET A 124 -8.97 9.84 5.48
N ALA A 125 -8.93 8.51 5.37
CA ALA A 125 -10.07 7.65 5.61
C ALA A 125 -9.64 6.44 6.45
N ASN A 126 -10.35 5.33 6.28
CA ASN A 126 -10.17 4.14 7.10
C ASN A 126 -8.89 3.38 6.74
N VAL A 127 -8.24 2.83 7.77
CA VAL A 127 -7.17 1.85 7.64
C VAL A 127 -7.66 0.50 8.14
N THR A 128 -7.62 -0.54 7.31
CA THR A 128 -7.98 -1.90 7.73
C THR A 128 -6.83 -2.89 7.57
N LEU A 129 -6.53 -3.57 8.67
CA LEU A 129 -5.66 -4.74 8.77
C LEU A 129 -6.49 -5.99 9.11
N GLU A 130 -7.82 -5.98 8.92
CA GLU A 130 -8.68 -7.09 9.35
C GLU A 130 -8.22 -8.43 8.78
N GLY A 131 -8.03 -9.42 9.66
CA GLY A 131 -7.53 -10.74 9.31
C GLY A 131 -6.10 -10.79 8.79
N ALA A 132 -5.33 -9.69 8.81
CA ALA A 132 -3.94 -9.68 8.38
C ALA A 132 -3.07 -10.58 9.29
N ARG A 133 -1.91 -10.98 8.77
CA ARG A 133 -0.84 -11.65 9.52
C ARG A 133 0.43 -10.86 9.28
N ILE A 134 0.95 -10.24 10.32
CA ILE A 134 2.16 -9.44 10.27
C ILE A 134 3.09 -10.02 11.32
N ASP A 135 4.12 -10.72 10.84
CA ASP A 135 4.98 -11.57 11.68
C ASP A 135 5.89 -10.74 12.60
N GLY A 136 6.19 -9.49 12.22
CA GLY A 136 6.95 -8.52 12.97
C GLY A 136 6.13 -7.29 13.37
N PRO A 137 6.79 -6.16 13.70
CA PRO A 137 6.10 -4.97 14.17
C PRO A 137 5.27 -4.29 13.07
N VAL A 138 4.16 -3.71 13.52
CA VAL A 138 3.46 -2.63 12.83
C VAL A 138 3.85 -1.33 13.54
N ASP A 139 4.50 -0.44 12.80
CA ASP A 139 4.95 0.85 13.30
C ASP A 139 4.13 1.98 12.66
N MET A 140 3.29 2.61 13.46
CA MET A 140 2.43 3.74 13.08
C MET A 140 2.70 4.95 13.96
N SER A 141 3.95 5.13 14.40
CA SER A 141 4.30 6.30 15.21
C SER A 141 4.09 7.60 14.44
N GLY A 142 3.44 8.58 15.05
CA GLY A 142 3.14 9.87 14.41
C GLY A 142 2.13 9.79 13.25
N THR A 143 1.50 8.64 13.01
CA THR A 143 0.48 8.52 11.95
C THR A 143 -0.80 9.24 12.37
N GLU A 144 -1.39 10.01 11.47
CA GLU A 144 -2.74 10.54 11.59
C GLU A 144 -3.73 9.70 10.76
N ILE A 145 -4.77 9.19 11.41
CA ILE A 145 -5.88 8.47 10.77
C ILE A 145 -7.17 9.23 11.05
N LEU A 146 -7.67 9.94 10.04
CA LEU A 146 -8.92 10.71 10.14
C LEU A 146 -10.15 9.79 10.13
N GLY A 147 -10.02 8.61 9.54
CA GLY A 147 -10.98 7.53 9.68
C GLY A 147 -10.76 6.71 10.95
N GLY A 148 -11.24 5.47 10.94
CA GLY A 148 -10.89 4.52 12.00
C GLY A 148 -9.70 3.63 11.65
N PHE A 149 -9.42 2.72 12.59
CA PHE A 149 -8.41 1.68 12.44
C PHE A 149 -9.01 0.34 12.84
N TRP A 150 -9.05 -0.61 11.89
CA TRP A 150 -9.71 -1.90 12.05
C TRP A 150 -8.69 -3.03 11.99
N THR A 151 -8.52 -3.77 13.08
CA THR A 151 -7.59 -4.90 13.14
C THR A 151 -8.27 -6.18 13.62
N ALA A 152 -9.59 -6.31 13.43
CA ALA A 152 -10.34 -7.49 13.86
C ALA A 152 -9.75 -8.76 13.23
N GLY A 153 -9.38 -9.72 14.08
CA GLY A 153 -8.77 -10.99 13.67
C GLY A 153 -7.36 -10.86 13.07
N ALA A 154 -6.73 -9.69 13.12
CA ALA A 154 -5.34 -9.51 12.73
C ALA A 154 -4.41 -10.20 13.74
N GLY A 155 -3.40 -10.89 13.24
CA GLY A 155 -2.28 -11.36 14.05
C GLY A 155 -1.11 -10.42 13.82
N ILE A 156 -0.76 -9.62 14.83
CA ILE A 156 0.30 -8.62 14.77
C ILE A 156 1.23 -8.87 15.96
N ALA A 157 2.52 -9.03 15.71
CA ALA A 157 3.47 -9.35 16.79
C ALA A 157 3.64 -8.19 17.79
N ALA A 158 3.72 -6.96 17.29
CA ALA A 158 3.75 -5.74 18.09
C ALA A 158 3.15 -4.56 17.32
N LEU A 159 2.49 -3.65 18.03
CA LEU A 159 1.91 -2.43 17.46
C LEU A 159 2.48 -1.21 18.16
N ASN A 160 3.38 -0.49 17.49
CA ASN A 160 3.83 0.82 17.95
C ASN A 160 2.90 1.90 17.39
N HIS A 161 2.23 2.62 18.28
CA HIS A 161 1.30 3.70 17.96
C HIS A 161 1.62 4.98 18.75
N ALA A 162 2.90 5.15 19.12
CA ALA A 162 3.36 6.36 19.80
C ALA A 162 2.99 7.59 18.97
N GLU A 163 2.30 8.56 19.59
CA GLU A 163 1.88 9.80 18.93
C GLU A 163 0.94 9.61 17.73
N ALA A 164 0.39 8.41 17.55
CA ALA A 164 -0.62 8.18 16.51
C ALA A 164 -1.96 8.79 16.92
N GLU A 165 -2.60 9.51 16.01
CA GLU A 165 -3.92 10.09 16.20
C GLU A 165 -4.95 9.34 15.36
N ILE A 166 -6.05 8.91 15.98
CA ILE A 166 -7.14 8.20 15.29
C ILE A 166 -8.45 8.90 15.63
N SER A 167 -9.01 9.64 14.67
CA SER A 167 -10.23 10.43 14.90
C SER A 167 -11.50 9.58 14.84
N GLY A 168 -11.45 8.42 14.17
CA GLY A 168 -12.57 7.49 14.02
C GLY A 168 -12.58 6.34 15.02
N ARG A 169 -13.31 5.27 14.67
CA ARG A 169 -13.43 4.09 15.54
C ARG A 169 -12.14 3.29 15.55
N LEU A 170 -11.68 2.96 16.75
CA LEU A 170 -10.56 2.06 16.97
C LEU A 170 -11.07 0.65 17.32
N ARG A 171 -10.57 -0.37 16.61
CA ARG A 171 -10.74 -1.78 16.96
C ARG A 171 -9.38 -2.47 16.95
N LEU A 172 -8.80 -2.64 18.13
CA LEU A 172 -7.50 -3.28 18.34
C LEU A 172 -7.59 -4.82 18.21
N PRO A 173 -6.46 -5.51 17.99
CA PRO A 173 -6.43 -6.97 17.96
C PRO A 173 -6.88 -7.52 19.32
N ALA A 174 -7.63 -8.62 19.30
CA ALA A 174 -8.00 -9.36 20.51
C ALA A 174 -6.86 -10.27 20.97
#